data_AF-A0AA96VAY5-F1
#
_entry.id   AF-A0AA96VAY5-F1
#
_cell.length_a   1.000
_cell.length_b   1.000
_cell.length_c   1.000
_cell.angle_alpha   90.00
_cell.angle_beta   90.00
_cell.angle_gamma   90.00
#
_symmetry.space_group_name_H-M   'P 1'
#
loop_
_entity.id
_entity.type
_entity.pdbx_description
1 polymer ?
#
loop_
_entity_poly.entity_id
_entity_poly.type
_entity_poly.pdbx_seq_one_letter_code
_entity_poly.pdbx_strand_id
1 'polypeptide(L)' 'MKSEKLSIDGKEFDAYSISLDAAPFLLIRSADKSFLACGFLDIAAADSLSACAAKVRGVQTFDDMLTAEIIAVTKRAE' A
#
# COMPACT_ATOMS: atom_id res chain seq x y z
N MET A 1 -0.68 -12.47 10.77
CA MET A 1 -1.31 -11.35 10.04
C MET A 1 -1.82 -10.36 11.07
N LYS A 2 -1.40 -9.09 10.98
CA LYS A 2 -1.87 -7.97 11.79
C LYS A 2 -2.76 -7.08 10.91
N SER A 3 -3.85 -6.57 11.47
CA SER A 3 -4.69 -5.56 10.84
C SER A 3 -4.97 -4.42 11.81
N GLU A 4 -4.96 -3.18 11.32
CA GLU A 4 -5.29 -2.00 12.12
C GLU A 4 -5.99 -0.94 11.28
N LYS A 5 -6.70 -0.03 11.94
CA LYS A 5 -7.29 1.16 11.33
C LYS A 5 -6.30 2.30 11.44
N LEU A 6 -6.01 2.97 10.33
CA LEU A 6 -5.24 4.21 10.31
C LEU A 6 -6.20 5.39 10.10
N SER A 7 -6.01 6.46 10.88
CA SER A 7 -6.71 7.73 10.68
C SER A 7 -5.71 8.77 10.19
N ILE A 8 -5.88 9.22 8.95
CA ILE A 8 -4.98 10.17 8.27
C ILE A 8 -5.85 11.29 7.73
N ASP A 9 -5.60 12.53 8.16
CA ASP A 9 -6.38 13.71 7.76
C ASP A 9 -7.90 13.54 7.89
N GLY A 10 -8.34 12.86 8.96
CA GLY A 10 -9.75 12.58 9.22
C GLY A 10 -10.38 11.50 8.34
N LYS A 11 -9.60 10.83 7.49
CA LYS A 11 -10.03 9.67 6.68
C LYS A 11 -9.54 8.37 7.31
N GLU A 12 -10.36 7.34 7.24
CA GLU A 12 -10.01 6.00 7.74
C GLU A 12 -9.51 5.07 6.63
N PHE A 13 -8.49 4.29 6.96
CA PHE A 13 -7.88 3.30 6.08
C PHE A 13 -7.74 1.97 6.82
N ASP A 14 -7.88 0.87 6.09
CA ASP A 14 -7.55 -0.47 6.58
C ASP A 14 -6.08 -0.77 6.25
N ALA A 15 -5.27 -1.07 7.26
CA ALA A 15 -3.88 -1.46 7.08
C ALA A 15 -3.68 -2.93 7.44
N TYR A 16 -2.93 -3.65 6.61
CA TYR A 16 -2.66 -5.08 6.76
C TYR A 16 -1.16 -5.35 6.69
N SER A 17 -0.68 -6.20 7.60
CA SER A 17 0.70 -6.65 7.65
C SER A 17 0.77 -8.16 7.80
N ILE A 18 1.62 -8.78 6.99
CA ILE A 18 1.97 -10.20 7.10
C ILE A 18 3.48 -10.28 7.26
N SER A 19 3.95 -10.79 8.39
CA SER A 19 5.37 -11.08 8.61
C SER A 19 5.83 -12.21 7.69
N LEU A 20 6.88 -11.96 6.92
CA LEU A 20 7.60 -12.95 6.11
C LEU A 20 9.09 -12.89 6.47
N ASP A 21 9.86 -13.92 6.13
CA ASP A 21 11.27 -14.03 6.55
C ASP A 21 12.16 -12.90 6.03
N ALA A 22 11.92 -12.41 4.80
CA ALA A 22 12.75 -11.38 4.18
C ALA A 22 12.31 -9.94 4.52
N ALA A 23 11.00 -9.68 4.47
CA ALA A 23 10.38 -8.39 4.72
C ALA A 23 8.86 -8.59 4.90
N PRO A 24 8.16 -7.77 5.70
CA PRO A 24 6.73 -7.87 5.84
C PRO A 24 6.03 -7.47 4.53
N PHE A 25 4.92 -8.15 4.22
CA PHE A 25 3.98 -7.68 3.22
C PHE A 25 3.07 -6.63 3.87
N LEU A 26 3.11 -5.40 3.36
CA LEU A 26 2.33 -4.28 3.87
C LEU A 26 1.39 -3.73 2.80
N LEU A 27 0.16 -3.41 3.23
CA LEU A 27 -0.91 -2.85 2.42
C LEU A 27 -1.70 -1.83 3.24
N ILE A 28 -1.95 -0.65 2.70
CA ILE A 28 -2.91 0.33 3.22
C ILE A 28 -4.00 0.51 2.17
N ARG A 29 -5.25 0.30 2.55
CA ARG A 29 -6.41 0.31 1.66
C ARG A 29 -7.43 1.34 2.13
N SER A 30 -7.93 2.14 1.21
CA SER A 30 -9.01 3.09 1.45
C SER A 30 -10.39 2.42 1.40
N ALA A 31 -11.43 3.18 1.76
CA ALA A 31 -12.83 2.74 1.66
C ALA A 31 -13.28 2.47 0.20
N ASP A 32 -12.76 3.22 -0.78
CA ASP A 32 -13.06 3.05 -2.21
C ASP A 32 -12.23 1.95 -2.88
N LYS A 33 -11.50 1.16 -2.09
CA LYS A 33 -10.66 0.02 -2.52
C LYS A 33 -9.44 0.44 -3.36
N SER A 34 -9.07 1.72 -3.35
CA SER A 34 -7.72 2.12 -3.77
C SER A 34 -6.71 1.74 -2.69
N PHE A 35 -5.45 1.54 -3.07
CA PHE A 35 -4.45 1.04 -2.12
C PHE A 35 -3.02 1.47 -2.39
N LEU A 36 -2.27 1.61 -1.30
CA LEU A 36 -0.82 1.75 -1.28
C LEU A 36 -0.22 0.42 -0.83
N ALA A 37 0.75 -0.11 -1.55
CA ALA A 37 1.43 -1.36 -1.19
C ALA A 37 2.95 -1.23 -1.26
N CYS A 38 3.61 -2.13 -0.52
CA CYS A 38 5.06 -2.24 -0.47
C CYS A 38 5.69 -2.85 -1.74
N GLY A 39 7.00 -3.11 -1.69
CA GLY A 39 7.81 -3.56 -2.81
C GLY A 39 7.35 -4.86 -3.49
N PHE A 40 6.56 -5.69 -2.81
CA PHE A 40 5.97 -6.91 -3.34
C PHE A 40 4.89 -6.67 -4.41
N LEU A 41 4.30 -5.47 -4.49
CA LEU A 41 3.29 -5.17 -5.51
C LEU A 41 3.91 -5.16 -6.91
N ASP A 42 3.37 -5.96 -7.82
CA ASP A 42 3.57 -5.75 -9.26
C ASP A 42 2.59 -4.66 -9.73
N ILE A 43 3.12 -3.47 -10.04
CA ILE A 43 2.30 -2.33 -10.46
C ILE A 43 1.70 -2.56 -11.86
N ALA A 44 2.37 -3.30 -12.74
CA ALA A 44 1.87 -3.59 -14.08
C ALA A 44 0.70 -4.57 -14.01
N ALA A 45 0.76 -5.55 -13.11
CA ALA A 45 -0.38 -6.43 -12.82
C ALA A 45 -1.57 -5.63 -12.28
N ALA A 46 -1.35 -4.71 -11.34
CA ALA A 46 -2.41 -3.85 -10.80
C ALA A 46 -3.02 -2.93 -11.89
N ASP A 47 -2.19 -2.36 -12.77
CA ASP A 47 -2.64 -1.51 -13.87
C ASP A 47 -3.48 -2.30 -14.89
N SER A 48 -3.09 -3.55 -15.20
CA SER A 48 -3.85 -4.44 -16.09
C SER A 48 -5.26 -4.75 -15.57
N LEU A 49 -5.45 -4.68 -14.25
CA LEU A 49 -6.72 -4.86 -13.55
C LEU A 49 -7.49 -3.55 -13.35
N SER A 50 -7.01 -2.43 -13.91
CA SER A 50 -7.62 -1.10 -13.72
C SER A 50 -7.78 -0.70 -12.25
N ALA A 51 -6.89 -1.20 -11.39
CA ALA A 51 -6.84 -0.82 -9.98
C ALA A 51 -6.33 0.62 -9.84
N CYS A 52 -6.82 1.34 -8.82
CA CYS A 52 -6.22 2.60 -8.38
C CYS A 52 -5.19 2.25 -7.29
N ALA A 53 -3.90 2.25 -7.63
CA ALA A 53 -2.87 1.79 -6.71
C ALA A 53 -1.55 2.55 -6.85
N ALA A 54 -0.84 2.67 -5.73
CA ALA A 54 0.51 3.22 -5.65
C ALA A 54 1.46 2.22 -4.99
N LYS A 55 2.74 2.31 -5.34
CA LYS A 55 3.80 1.45 -4.84
C LYS A 55 4.91 2.26 -4.16
N VAL A 56 5.32 1.80 -2.98
CA VAL A 56 6.54 2.23 -2.26
C VAL A 56 7.50 1.05 -2.09
N ARG A 57 8.75 1.30 -1.69
CA ARG A 57 9.74 0.24 -1.42
C ARG A 57 10.64 0.58 -0.23
N GLY A 58 11.31 -0.44 0.32
CA GLY A 58 12.25 -0.26 1.43
C GLY A 58 11.58 0.05 2.77
N VAL A 59 10.35 -0.44 2.96
CA VAL A 59 9.49 -0.15 4.11
C VAL A 59 9.31 -1.40 4.98
N GLN A 60 9.29 -1.23 6.30
CA GLN A 60 9.08 -2.31 7.29
C GLN A 60 7.82 -2.09 8.14
N THR A 61 7.32 -0.85 8.19
CA THR A 61 6.17 -0.44 9.00
C THR A 61 5.18 0.41 8.20
N PHE A 62 3.99 0.66 8.75
CA PHE A 62 3.03 1.59 8.13
C PHE A 62 3.52 3.04 8.16
N ASP A 63 4.24 3.47 9.19
CA ASP A 63 4.87 4.80 9.25
C ASP A 63 5.91 4.98 8.13
N ASP A 64 6.70 3.95 7.83
CA ASP A 64 7.62 3.97 6.69
C ASP A 64 6.85 4.15 5.38
N MET A 65 5.69 3.50 5.21
CA MET A 65 4.87 3.64 4.00
C MET A 65 4.32 5.06 3.83
N LEU A 66 3.95 5.73 4.93
CA LEU A 66 3.39 7.09 4.89
C LEU A 66 4.44 8.16 4.59
N THR A 67 5.73 7.85 4.79
CA THR A 67 6.85 8.78 4.58
C THR A 67 7.71 8.42 3.36
N ALA A 68 7.55 7.22 2.79
CA ALA A 68 8.31 6.76 1.64
C ALA A 68 7.89 7.47 0.34
N GLU A 69 8.86 7.63 -0.57
CA GLU A 69 8.62 8.09 -1.93
C GLU A 69 7.81 7.05 -2.73
N ILE A 70 6.77 7.52 -3.42
CA ILE A 70 6.01 6.71 -4.37
C ILE A 70 6.90 6.46 -5.59
N ILE A 71 7.19 5.19 -5.87
CA ILE A 71 8.07 4.78 -6.96
C ILE A 71 7.31 4.38 -8.24
N ALA A 72 6.01 4.11 -8.14
CA ALA A 72 5.14 3.82 -9.26
C ALA A 72 3.67 3.99 -8.87
N VAL A 73 2.84 4.34 -9.84
CA VAL A 73 1.37 4.41 -9.74
C VAL A 73 0.75 3.70 -10.94
N THR A 74 -0.49 3.24 -10.79
CA THR A 74 -1.30 2.81 -11.94
C THR A 74 -1.85 4.03 -12.67
N LYS A 75 -2.25 3.87 -13.93
CA LYS A 75 -2.83 4.95 -14.74
C LYS A 75 -4.08 5.58 -14.14
N ARG A 76 -4.82 4.78 -13.36
CA ARG A 76 -6.02 5.25 -12.65
C ARG A 76 -5.69 6.12 -11.44
N ALA A 77 -4.45 6.09 -10.96
CA ALA A 77 -3.95 6.84 -9.81
C ALA A 77 -3.05 8.03 -10.18
N GLU A 78 -2.77 8.23 -11.48
CA GLU A 78 -2.18 9.48 -12.03
C GLU A 78 -3.19 10.64 -11.99
#